data_AF-A0A1M6JPH4-F1
#
_entry.id   AF-A0A1M6JPH4-F1
#
_cell.length_a   1.000
_cell.length_b   1.000
_cell.length_c   1.000
_cell.angle_alpha   90.00
_cell.angle_beta   90.00
_cell.angle_gamma   90.00
#
_symmetry.space_group_name_H-M   'P 1'
#
loop_
_entity.id
_entity.type
_entity.pdbx_description
1 polymer ?
#
loop_
_entity_poly.entity_id
_entity_poly.type
_entity_poly.pdbx_seq_one_letter_code
_entity_poly.pdbx_strand_id
1 'polypeptide(L)'
;MNSFKPNKDIKLEEHLSKLSQGLNEKVVIVTNSNGIPSHWLDYLNDNSRIRQSGITNELSKIEQYFPELIKALKPKTIDAFLFKTEKNGICRAFVHLIDGKEYLTISRLPWKYKTVEPTASYTTFQNNIHIAIYWIYYNIMDGLTDIYGFAGFKPLYNVFTITKEKNMWTEMDWYSEFSSKHNITKIYELLNTGGGGYLLLDLNSNWRYKNEFKCFYVNVKDIAPPELVHLFPYLDYLMSIGLAE
;
A
#
# COMPACT_ATOMS: atom_id res chain seq x y z
N MET A 1 -13.57 10.61 46.27
CA MET A 1 -13.87 10.50 44.83
C MET A 1 -12.59 10.06 44.13
N ASN A 2 -12.47 8.76 43.81
CA ASN A 2 -11.33 8.26 43.06
C ASN A 2 -11.58 8.56 41.58
N SER A 3 -10.82 9.49 41.01
CA SER A 3 -10.77 9.69 39.57
C SER A 3 -10.21 8.43 38.93
N PHE A 4 -11.08 7.64 38.29
CA PHE A 4 -10.66 6.61 37.35
C PHE A 4 -9.85 7.32 36.25
N LYS A 5 -8.52 7.23 36.33
CA LYS A 5 -7.69 7.53 35.16
C LYS A 5 -7.92 6.36 34.20
N PRO A 6 -8.30 6.60 32.93
CA PRO A 6 -8.40 5.52 31.97
C PRO A 6 -7.03 4.83 31.94
N ASN A 7 -7.03 3.50 32.06
CA ASN A 7 -5.83 2.70 31.92
C ASN A 7 -5.23 3.04 30.55
N LYS A 8 -4.11 3.75 30.57
CA LYS A 8 -3.34 4.03 29.37
C LYS A 8 -3.00 2.68 28.76
N ASP A 9 -3.37 2.46 27.50
CA ASP A 9 -3.13 1.21 26.82
C ASP A 9 -1.61 1.02 26.67
N ILE A 10 -1.01 0.22 27.57
CA ILE A 10 0.44 0.00 27.67
C ILE A 10 1.00 -0.46 26.31
N LYS A 11 0.21 -1.22 25.54
CA LYS A 11 0.60 -1.68 24.20
C LYS A 11 0.68 -0.53 23.18
N LEU A 12 -0.24 0.42 23.24
CA LEU A 12 -0.22 1.57 22.34
C LEU A 12 1.03 2.42 22.56
N GLU A 13 1.45 2.62 23.81
CA GLU A 13 2.69 3.36 24.12
C GLU A 13 3.93 2.64 23.59
N GLU A 14 3.98 1.32 23.75
CA GLU A 14 5.05 0.49 23.17
C GLU A 14 5.10 0.59 21.64
N HIS A 15 3.95 0.55 20.96
CA HIS A 15 3.87 0.71 19.51
C HIS A 15 4.32 2.09 19.05
N LEU A 16 3.88 3.16 19.73
CA LEU A 16 4.31 4.53 19.43
C LEU A 16 5.82 4.71 19.62
N SER A 17 6.39 4.10 20.66
CA SER A 17 7.84 4.09 20.88
C SER A 17 8.59 3.36 19.76
N LYS A 18 8.12 2.17 19.37
CA LYS A 18 8.69 1.41 18.24
C LYS A 18 8.63 2.22 16.94
N LEU A 19 7.50 2.89 16.67
CA LEU A 19 7.35 3.76 15.51
C LEU A 19 8.31 4.94 15.53
N SER A 20 8.45 5.62 16.67
CA SER A 20 9.35 6.76 16.79
C SER A 20 10.81 6.37 16.54
N GLN A 21 11.22 5.20 17.07
CA GLN A 21 12.55 4.63 16.83
C GLN A 21 12.74 4.24 15.36
N GLY A 22 11.80 3.46 14.79
CA GLY A 22 11.90 2.95 13.42
C GLY A 22 11.85 4.04 12.35
N LEU A 23 11.10 5.11 12.58
CA LEU A 23 11.02 6.25 11.67
C LEU A 23 12.10 7.31 11.92
N ASN A 24 12.85 7.20 13.04
CA ASN A 24 13.80 8.20 13.50
C ASN A 24 13.19 9.62 13.56
N GLU A 25 11.96 9.72 14.03
CA GLU A 25 11.22 10.99 14.14
C GLU A 25 10.23 10.97 15.30
N LYS A 26 9.77 12.15 15.71
CA LYS A 26 8.73 12.27 16.74
C LYS A 26 7.38 11.80 16.19
N VAL A 27 6.77 10.86 16.91
CA VAL A 27 5.43 10.35 16.64
C VAL A 27 4.46 10.87 17.69
N VAL A 28 3.32 11.40 17.25
CA VAL A 28 2.26 11.92 18.13
C VAL A 28 0.96 11.23 17.80
N ILE A 29 0.29 10.63 18.78
CA ILE A 29 -1.03 10.02 18.56
C ILE A 29 -2.04 11.10 18.10
N VAL A 30 -2.90 10.77 17.14
CA VAL A 30 -3.98 11.66 16.71
C VAL A 30 -5.20 11.39 17.59
N THR A 31 -5.74 12.44 18.20
CA THR A 31 -6.91 12.37 19.10
C THR A 31 -8.08 13.22 18.66
N ASN A 32 -7.93 14.01 17.58
CA ASN A 32 -9.00 14.83 17.02
C ASN A 32 -9.38 14.34 15.61
N SER A 33 -10.65 14.57 15.24
CA SER A 33 -11.23 14.14 13.97
C SER A 33 -10.99 15.11 12.82
N ASN A 34 -10.30 16.23 13.05
CA ASN A 34 -10.18 17.28 12.04
C ASN A 34 -9.32 16.81 10.85
N GLY A 35 -9.92 16.79 9.66
CA GLY A 35 -9.25 16.30 8.44
C GLY A 35 -9.11 14.77 8.36
N ILE A 36 -9.74 14.02 9.27
CA ILE A 36 -9.75 12.55 9.24
C ILE A 36 -10.98 12.06 8.47
N PRO A 37 -10.84 11.15 7.49
CA PRO A 37 -11.97 10.58 6.78
C PRO A 37 -12.82 9.72 7.71
N SER A 38 -14.13 9.69 7.46
CA SER A 38 -15.10 9.02 8.34
C SER A 38 -14.76 7.57 8.66
N HIS A 39 -14.20 6.83 7.71
CA HIS A 39 -13.84 5.42 7.86
C HIS A 39 -12.57 5.17 8.68
N TRP A 40 -11.81 6.22 9.05
CA TRP A 40 -10.68 6.14 9.98
C TRP A 40 -11.03 6.63 11.39
N LEU A 41 -12.22 7.20 11.59
CA LEU A 41 -12.60 7.77 12.89
C LEU A 41 -12.61 6.72 14.01
N ASP A 42 -12.91 5.46 13.69
CA ASP A 42 -12.86 4.37 14.66
C ASP A 42 -11.45 4.17 15.24
N TYR A 43 -10.39 4.49 14.50
CA TYR A 43 -9.00 4.38 14.93
C TYR A 43 -8.55 5.46 15.93
N LEU A 44 -9.38 6.49 16.16
CA LEU A 44 -9.17 7.49 17.21
C LEU A 44 -9.64 6.99 18.58
N ASN A 45 -10.35 5.86 18.63
CA ASN A 45 -10.99 5.38 19.85
C ASN A 45 -10.01 4.61 20.75
N ASP A 46 -10.03 4.85 22.06
CA ASP A 46 -9.17 4.12 23.01
C ASP A 46 -9.55 2.63 23.17
N ASN A 47 -10.73 2.22 22.71
CA ASN A 47 -11.21 0.83 22.76
C ASN A 47 -10.77 0.01 21.54
N SER A 48 -9.89 -0.97 21.76
CA SER A 48 -9.39 -1.88 20.71
C SER A 48 -10.49 -2.62 19.95
N ARG A 49 -11.63 -2.94 20.57
CA ARG A 49 -12.76 -3.58 19.86
C ARG A 49 -13.38 -2.68 18.80
N ILE A 50 -13.46 -1.37 19.07
CA ILE A 50 -13.97 -0.39 18.10
C ILE A 50 -12.97 -0.25 16.96
N ARG A 51 -11.67 -0.17 17.26
CA ARG A 51 -10.61 -0.13 16.25
C ARG A 51 -10.62 -1.38 15.36
N GLN A 52 -10.77 -2.58 15.93
CA GLN A 52 -10.91 -3.84 15.17
C GLN A 52 -12.16 -3.88 14.28
N SER A 53 -13.28 -3.31 14.73
CA SER A 53 -14.46 -3.15 13.87
C SER A 53 -14.16 -2.20 12.70
N GLY A 54 -13.45 -1.10 12.95
CA GLY A 54 -12.99 -0.18 11.91
C GLY A 54 -12.12 -0.87 10.86
N ILE A 55 -11.16 -1.69 11.30
CA ILE A 55 -10.30 -2.52 10.43
C ILE A 55 -11.17 -3.41 9.53
N THR A 56 -12.12 -4.14 10.14
CA THR A 56 -12.99 -5.05 9.38
C THR A 56 -13.84 -4.32 8.34
N ASN A 57 -14.40 -3.17 8.71
CA ASN A 57 -15.22 -2.33 7.82
C ASN A 57 -14.40 -1.69 6.70
N GLU A 58 -13.13 -1.41 6.95
CA GLU A 58 -12.23 -0.87 5.94
C GLU A 58 -11.78 -1.96 4.96
N LEU A 59 -11.30 -3.10 5.46
CA LEU A 59 -10.81 -4.20 4.63
C LEU A 59 -11.91 -4.80 3.74
N SER A 60 -13.15 -4.84 4.21
CA SER A 60 -14.28 -5.37 3.41
C SER A 60 -14.58 -4.55 2.16
N LYS A 61 -14.22 -3.26 2.11
CA LYS A 61 -14.43 -2.41 0.94
C LYS A 61 -13.56 -2.80 -0.25
N ILE A 62 -12.41 -3.43 0.03
CA ILE A 62 -11.45 -3.84 -0.99
C ILE A 62 -11.46 -5.36 -1.23
N GLU A 63 -12.22 -6.13 -0.46
CA GLU A 63 -12.31 -7.59 -0.52
C GLU A 63 -12.75 -8.10 -1.91
N GLN A 64 -13.63 -7.37 -2.61
CA GLN A 64 -14.02 -7.75 -3.98
C GLN A 64 -12.86 -7.74 -4.99
N TYR A 65 -11.79 -6.99 -4.69
CA TYR A 65 -10.59 -6.91 -5.54
C TYR A 65 -9.45 -7.80 -5.03
N PHE A 66 -9.43 -8.06 -3.72
CA PHE A 66 -8.34 -8.76 -3.04
C PHE A 66 -8.84 -9.81 -2.01
N PRO A 67 -9.65 -10.80 -2.44
CA PRO A 67 -10.29 -11.73 -1.51
C PRO A 67 -9.31 -12.61 -0.74
N GLU A 68 -8.28 -13.18 -1.38
CA GLU A 68 -7.32 -14.07 -0.70
C GLU A 68 -6.43 -13.31 0.28
N LEU A 69 -6.02 -12.10 -0.11
CA LEU A 69 -5.29 -11.19 0.75
C LEU A 69 -6.10 -10.77 1.97
N ILE A 70 -7.36 -10.38 1.81
CA ILE A 70 -8.20 -10.01 2.96
C ILE A 70 -8.41 -11.21 3.89
N LYS A 71 -8.64 -12.40 3.32
CA LYS A 71 -8.74 -13.66 4.08
C LYS A 71 -7.46 -13.98 4.86
N ALA A 72 -6.29 -13.70 4.29
CA ALA A 72 -5.00 -13.88 4.97
C ALA A 72 -4.71 -12.79 6.03
N LEU A 73 -5.06 -11.54 5.75
CA LEU A 73 -4.72 -10.38 6.56
C LEU A 73 -5.63 -10.19 7.78
N LYS A 74 -6.94 -10.38 7.59
CA LYS A 74 -7.96 -10.13 8.63
C LYS A 74 -7.70 -10.87 9.95
N PRO A 75 -7.34 -12.18 9.98
CA PRO A 75 -7.03 -12.86 11.24
C PRO A 75 -5.68 -12.41 11.85
N LYS A 76 -4.79 -11.80 11.07
CA LYS A 76 -3.48 -11.35 11.51
C LYS A 76 -3.51 -9.91 12.04
N THR A 77 -4.42 -9.07 11.57
CA THR A 77 -4.52 -7.66 12.00
C THR A 77 -5.25 -7.57 13.34
N ILE A 78 -4.51 -7.33 14.42
CA ILE A 78 -5.03 -7.33 15.79
C ILE A 78 -5.42 -5.95 16.31
N ASP A 79 -4.91 -4.87 15.71
CA ASP A 79 -5.23 -3.50 16.10
C ASP A 79 -4.87 -2.49 14.99
N ALA A 80 -5.39 -1.27 15.10
CA ALA A 80 -5.02 -0.14 14.26
C ALA A 80 -5.10 1.16 15.05
N PHE A 81 -4.28 2.16 14.74
CA PHE A 81 -4.37 3.48 15.38
C PHE A 81 -3.83 4.59 14.48
N LEU A 82 -4.24 5.83 14.75
CA LEU A 82 -3.78 7.01 14.01
C LEU A 82 -2.66 7.75 14.74
N PHE A 83 -1.63 8.14 14.01
CA PHE A 83 -0.54 8.95 14.52
C PHE A 83 -0.14 10.03 13.51
N LYS A 84 0.61 11.02 13.96
CA LYS A 84 1.12 12.12 13.16
C LYS A 84 2.62 12.20 13.31
N THR A 85 3.30 12.41 12.19
CA THR A 85 4.70 12.82 12.16
C THR A 85 4.86 14.13 11.40
N GLU A 86 6.00 14.77 11.59
CA GLU A 86 6.32 16.01 10.87
C GLU A 86 6.46 15.77 9.37
N LYS A 87 7.20 14.71 9.00
CA LYS A 87 7.49 14.39 7.60
C LYS A 87 6.29 13.83 6.85
N ASN A 88 5.49 13.01 7.52
CA ASN A 88 4.47 12.18 6.88
C ASN A 88 3.05 12.72 7.07
N GLY A 89 2.86 13.66 7.99
CA GLY A 89 1.54 14.11 8.39
C GLY A 89 0.79 13.01 9.13
N ILE A 90 -0.53 12.95 8.94
CA ILE A 90 -1.40 11.95 9.56
C ILE A 90 -1.16 10.60 8.88
N CYS A 91 -0.98 9.56 9.68
CA CYS A 91 -0.75 8.18 9.30
C CYS A 91 -1.66 7.27 10.12
N ARG A 92 -1.93 6.09 9.60
CA ARG A 92 -2.42 4.94 10.36
C ARG A 92 -1.31 3.90 10.50
N ALA A 93 -1.33 3.16 11.58
CA ALA A 93 -0.61 1.91 11.73
C ALA A 93 -1.62 0.77 11.87
N PHE A 94 -1.38 -0.35 11.18
CA PHE A 94 -1.97 -1.64 11.53
C PHE A 94 -0.96 -2.46 12.30
N VAL A 95 -1.43 -3.14 13.34
CA VAL A 95 -0.65 -4.09 14.14
C VAL A 95 -1.01 -5.49 13.68
N HIS A 96 -0.02 -6.21 13.14
CA HIS A 96 -0.16 -7.58 12.68
C HIS A 96 0.51 -8.54 13.64
N LEU A 97 -0.17 -9.63 13.98
CA LEU A 97 0.40 -10.75 14.71
C LEU A 97 0.75 -11.87 13.73
N ILE A 98 2.05 -12.07 13.49
CA ILE A 98 2.59 -13.09 12.58
C ILE A 98 3.58 -13.91 13.39
N ASP A 99 3.34 -15.23 13.49
CA ASP A 99 4.17 -16.17 14.25
C ASP A 99 4.46 -15.73 15.70
N GLY A 100 3.44 -15.17 16.36
CA GLY A 100 3.55 -14.68 17.73
C GLY A 100 4.30 -13.36 17.89
N LYS A 101 4.73 -12.72 16.79
CA LYS A 101 5.42 -11.42 16.79
C LYS A 101 4.52 -10.33 16.22
N GLU A 102 4.56 -9.15 16.84
CA GLU A 102 3.84 -7.97 16.39
C GLU A 102 4.66 -7.16 15.37
N TYR A 103 4.07 -6.93 14.20
CA TYR A 103 4.63 -6.11 13.12
C TYR A 103 3.73 -4.91 12.86
N LEU A 104 4.32 -3.76 12.53
CA LEU A 104 3.58 -2.55 12.22
C LEU A 104 3.69 -2.25 10.73
N THR A 105 2.54 -2.17 10.05
CA THR A 105 2.48 -1.59 8.70
C THR A 105 1.87 -0.21 8.78
N ILE A 106 2.52 0.75 8.13
CA ILE A 106 2.14 2.16 8.20
C ILE A 106 1.63 2.59 6.84
N SER A 107 0.53 3.35 6.85
CA SER A 107 0.11 4.09 5.68
C SER A 107 -0.30 5.53 6.01
N ARG A 108 -0.02 6.47 5.11
CA ARG A 108 -0.36 7.88 5.27
C ARG A 108 -1.83 8.14 4.93
N LEU A 109 -2.34 9.25 5.46
CA LEU A 109 -3.65 9.77 5.11
C LEU A 109 -3.76 9.91 3.58
N PRO A 110 -4.81 9.35 2.96
CA PRO A 110 -4.95 9.37 1.50
C PRO A 110 -4.99 10.81 0.99
N TRP A 111 -4.34 11.07 -0.13
CA TRP A 111 -4.18 12.43 -0.65
C TRP A 111 -5.50 13.15 -0.93
N LYS A 112 -6.56 12.39 -1.24
CA LYS A 112 -7.92 12.91 -1.43
C LYS A 112 -8.53 13.59 -0.22
N TYR A 113 -7.99 13.29 0.97
CA TYR A 113 -8.45 13.82 2.24
C TYR A 113 -7.45 14.80 2.87
N LYS A 114 -6.26 14.99 2.28
CA LYS A 114 -5.25 15.92 2.78
C LYS A 114 -5.53 17.33 2.27
N THR A 115 -5.49 18.33 3.15
CA THR A 115 -5.33 19.74 2.76
C THR A 115 -3.96 19.91 2.10
N VAL A 116 -3.94 20.11 0.78
CA VAL A 116 -2.72 20.01 -0.03
C VAL A 116 -1.86 21.27 0.14
N GLU A 117 -0.69 21.15 0.78
CA GLU A 117 0.45 22.02 0.48
C GLU A 117 1.37 21.31 -0.54
N PRO A 118 1.52 21.87 -1.76
CA PRO A 118 2.22 21.19 -2.84
C PRO A 118 3.74 21.26 -2.67
N THR A 119 4.35 20.14 -2.26
CA THR A 119 5.80 19.90 -2.46
C THR A 119 6.10 19.44 -3.90
N ALA A 120 7.37 19.52 -4.35
CA ALA A 120 7.79 19.17 -5.71
C ALA A 120 7.49 17.70 -6.12
N SER A 121 7.30 16.79 -5.16
CA SER A 121 6.81 15.44 -5.45
C SER A 121 5.39 15.45 -6.04
N TYR A 122 4.52 16.37 -5.59
CA TYR A 122 3.13 16.48 -6.08
C TYR A 122 3.03 16.84 -7.56
N THR A 123 3.92 17.71 -8.05
CA THR A 123 3.93 18.16 -9.45
C THR A 123 4.33 17.04 -10.42
N THR A 124 5.15 16.10 -9.95
CA THR A 124 5.55 14.91 -10.71
C THR A 124 4.38 13.93 -10.86
N PHE A 125 3.52 13.83 -9.84
CA PHE A 125 2.35 12.94 -9.84
C PHE A 125 1.17 13.50 -10.64
N GLN A 126 0.81 14.76 -10.41
CA GLN A 126 -0.34 15.39 -11.08
C GLN A 126 -0.18 15.46 -12.60
N ASN A 127 1.06 15.59 -13.09
CA ASN A 127 1.29 15.86 -14.50
C ASN A 127 1.51 14.61 -15.36
N ASN A 128 1.80 13.44 -14.77
CA ASN A 128 2.15 12.27 -15.60
C ASN A 128 1.75 10.87 -15.07
N ILE A 129 1.28 10.64 -13.83
CA ILE A 129 1.17 9.27 -13.26
C ILE A 129 -0.08 8.45 -13.62
N HIS A 130 -0.65 8.71 -14.80
CA HIS A 130 -1.70 7.92 -15.49
C HIS A 130 -2.85 7.40 -14.63
N ILE A 131 -4.03 7.90 -14.96
CA ILE A 131 -5.28 7.77 -14.23
C ILE A 131 -5.59 6.34 -13.71
N ALA A 132 -5.13 5.26 -14.33
CA ALA A 132 -5.29 3.90 -13.80
C ALA A 132 -4.52 3.64 -12.49
N ILE A 133 -3.23 3.99 -12.41
CA ILE A 133 -2.43 3.83 -11.17
C ILE A 133 -2.99 4.76 -10.10
N TYR A 134 -3.22 6.02 -10.47
CA TYR A 134 -3.88 6.96 -9.59
C TYR A 134 -5.22 6.41 -9.09
N TRP A 135 -6.07 5.88 -9.97
CA TRP A 135 -7.38 5.37 -9.60
C TRP A 135 -7.31 4.14 -8.69
N ILE A 136 -6.40 3.19 -8.95
CA ILE A 136 -6.19 2.03 -8.07
C ILE A 136 -5.81 2.52 -6.66
N TYR A 137 -4.79 3.36 -6.54
CA TYR A 137 -4.30 3.80 -5.23
C TYR A 137 -5.26 4.75 -4.51
N TYR A 138 -5.94 5.62 -5.26
CA TYR A 138 -6.80 6.67 -4.71
C TYR A 138 -8.24 6.21 -4.46
N ASN A 139 -8.83 5.45 -5.40
CA ASN A 139 -10.24 5.08 -5.36
C ASN A 139 -10.47 3.67 -4.81
N ILE A 140 -9.60 2.70 -5.12
CA ILE A 140 -9.74 1.35 -4.58
C ILE A 140 -9.03 1.24 -3.24
N MET A 141 -7.72 1.48 -3.23
CA MET A 141 -6.90 1.15 -2.06
C MET A 141 -6.94 2.21 -0.98
N ASP A 142 -7.43 3.41 -1.30
CA ASP A 142 -7.61 4.52 -0.37
C ASP A 142 -6.43 4.71 0.59
N GLY A 143 -5.22 4.80 0.03
CA GLY A 143 -3.97 4.97 0.78
C GLY A 143 -3.57 3.80 1.67
N LEU A 144 -4.09 2.58 1.50
CA LEU A 144 -3.63 1.35 2.19
C LEU A 144 -2.18 0.97 1.86
N THR A 145 -1.61 1.55 0.81
CA THR A 145 -0.32 1.14 0.25
C THR A 145 0.87 2.04 0.61
N ASP A 146 0.65 3.16 1.31
CA ASP A 146 1.63 4.26 1.31
C ASP A 146 2.27 4.55 2.67
N ILE A 147 3.26 3.75 3.10
CA ILE A 147 4.68 4.17 3.17
C ILE A 147 5.64 3.02 3.56
N TYR A 148 5.18 1.86 4.02
CA TYR A 148 6.05 0.66 4.12
C TYR A 148 5.33 -0.63 3.76
N GLY A 149 4.71 -0.66 2.58
CA GLY A 149 4.43 -1.90 1.86
C GLY A 149 3.32 -2.74 2.46
N PHE A 150 2.11 -2.55 1.94
CA PHE A 150 1.15 -3.64 1.95
C PHE A 150 1.59 -4.67 0.90
N ALA A 151 2.08 -5.82 1.35
CA ALA A 151 2.40 -7.03 0.59
C ALA A 151 3.04 -6.82 -0.81
N GLY A 152 4.15 -6.07 -0.89
CA GLY A 152 4.95 -5.96 -2.12
C GLY A 152 4.56 -4.83 -3.08
N PHE A 153 3.53 -4.03 -2.79
CA PHE A 153 3.27 -2.81 -3.55
C PHE A 153 4.43 -1.82 -3.44
N LYS A 154 4.88 -1.31 -4.59
CA LYS A 154 5.75 -0.15 -4.57
C LYS A 154 4.95 1.08 -4.11
N PRO A 155 5.49 1.86 -3.17
CA PRO A 155 4.88 3.15 -2.87
C PRO A 155 4.93 4.03 -4.13
N LEU A 156 3.96 4.92 -4.31
CA LEU A 156 3.78 5.64 -5.58
C LEU A 156 5.04 6.39 -6.04
N TYR A 157 5.86 6.88 -5.10
CA TYR A 157 7.12 7.57 -5.39
C TYR A 157 8.25 6.66 -5.90
N ASN A 158 8.12 5.34 -5.74
CA ASN A 158 9.03 4.33 -6.27
C ASN A 158 8.47 3.60 -7.50
N VAL A 159 7.25 3.96 -7.96
CA VAL A 159 6.68 3.41 -9.19
C VAL A 159 7.35 4.08 -10.38
N PHE A 160 8.16 3.30 -11.09
CA PHE A 160 8.96 3.76 -12.22
C PHE A 160 8.61 3.00 -13.49
N THR A 161 8.84 3.66 -14.63
CA THR A 161 8.77 3.00 -15.94
C THR A 161 9.91 2.00 -16.12
N ILE A 162 9.73 0.99 -16.96
CA ILE A 162 10.83 0.14 -17.46
C ILE A 162 12.01 0.98 -17.98
N THR A 163 11.75 2.13 -18.60
CA THR A 163 12.80 3.03 -19.10
C THR A 163 13.67 3.64 -17.98
N LYS A 164 13.08 3.94 -16.83
CA LYS A 164 13.81 4.50 -15.68
C LYS A 164 14.64 3.42 -14.95
N GLU A 165 14.19 2.18 -15.02
CA GLU A 165 14.87 0.99 -14.48
C GLU A 165 15.64 0.22 -15.57
N LYS A 166 16.06 0.90 -16.66
CA LYS A 166 16.54 0.23 -17.89
C LYS A 166 17.65 -0.78 -17.63
N ASN A 167 18.61 -0.45 -16.77
CA ASN A 167 19.77 -1.31 -16.50
C ASN A 167 19.35 -2.70 -16.02
N MET A 168 18.38 -2.76 -15.10
CA MET A 168 17.85 -4.03 -14.60
C MET A 168 17.20 -4.86 -15.72
N TRP A 169 16.42 -4.21 -16.58
CA TRP A 169 15.66 -4.91 -17.63
C TRP A 169 16.51 -5.31 -18.83
N THR A 170 17.55 -4.54 -19.18
CA THR A 170 18.44 -4.84 -20.32
C THR A 170 19.26 -6.10 -20.14
N GLU A 171 19.39 -6.60 -18.91
CA GLU A 171 20.08 -7.85 -18.60
C GLU A 171 19.20 -9.10 -18.89
N MET A 172 17.91 -8.91 -19.20
CA MET A 172 16.98 -10.00 -19.48
C MET A 172 16.97 -10.35 -20.98
N ASP A 173 17.11 -11.63 -21.32
CA ASP A 173 17.17 -12.10 -22.73
C ASP A 173 15.94 -11.70 -23.55
N TRP A 174 14.76 -11.61 -22.93
CA TRP A 174 13.52 -11.23 -23.60
C TRP A 174 13.40 -9.72 -23.88
N TYR A 175 14.21 -8.87 -23.24
CA TYR A 175 14.01 -7.42 -23.22
C TYR A 175 14.10 -6.77 -24.60
N SER A 176 15.07 -7.17 -25.42
CA SER A 176 15.25 -6.56 -26.75
C SER A 176 14.02 -6.79 -27.63
N GLU A 177 13.46 -8.01 -27.61
CA GLU A 177 12.25 -8.32 -28.37
C GLU A 177 11.03 -7.59 -27.79
N PHE A 178 10.85 -7.62 -26.47
CA PHE A 178 9.74 -6.96 -25.80
C PHE A 178 9.73 -5.44 -26.03
N SER A 179 10.87 -4.79 -25.88
CA SER A 179 11.01 -3.33 -26.10
C SER A 179 10.80 -2.92 -27.56
N SER A 180 11.02 -3.81 -28.54
CA SER A 180 10.71 -3.56 -29.94
C SER A 180 9.20 -3.59 -30.25
N LYS A 181 8.42 -4.33 -29.45
CA LYS A 181 6.98 -4.55 -29.64
C LYS A 181 6.11 -3.65 -28.78
N HIS A 182 6.64 -3.12 -27.68
CA HIS A 182 5.88 -2.36 -26.68
C HIS A 182 6.48 -0.98 -26.41
N ASN A 183 5.62 0.01 -26.13
CA ASN A 183 6.08 1.32 -25.68
C ASN A 183 6.43 1.29 -24.18
N ILE A 184 7.67 0.91 -23.87
CA ILE A 184 8.19 0.74 -22.51
C ILE A 184 8.20 2.01 -21.65
N THR A 185 8.05 3.19 -22.25
CA THR A 185 7.91 4.47 -21.49
C THR A 185 6.54 4.60 -20.82
N LYS A 186 5.60 3.72 -21.18
CA LYS A 186 4.24 3.66 -20.64
C LYS A 186 3.95 2.38 -19.86
N ILE A 187 5.00 1.61 -19.54
CA ILE A 187 4.89 0.39 -18.73
C ILE A 187 5.57 0.62 -17.40
N TYR A 188 4.83 0.47 -16.31
CA TYR A 188 5.24 0.83 -14.95
C TYR A 188 5.35 -0.39 -14.06
N GLU A 189 6.40 -0.45 -13.26
CA GLU A 189 6.55 -1.50 -12.25
C GLU A 189 5.70 -1.18 -11.02
N LEU A 190 4.63 -1.96 -10.83
CA LEU A 190 3.63 -1.74 -9.77
C LEU A 190 3.96 -2.53 -8.50
N LEU A 191 4.54 -3.72 -8.66
CA LEU A 191 4.87 -4.64 -7.58
C LEU A 191 6.19 -5.35 -7.87
N ASN A 192 6.97 -5.53 -6.81
CA ASN A 192 8.15 -6.38 -6.77
C ASN A 192 8.04 -7.29 -5.54
N THR A 193 8.08 -8.61 -5.75
CA THR A 193 7.94 -9.58 -4.66
C THR A 193 9.21 -9.75 -3.83
N GLY A 194 10.36 -9.17 -4.23
CA GLY A 194 11.68 -9.43 -3.63
C GLY A 194 12.25 -10.81 -3.95
N GLY A 195 11.39 -11.78 -4.29
CA GLY A 195 11.73 -13.14 -4.71
C GLY A 195 11.86 -13.32 -6.23
N GLY A 196 11.82 -12.23 -7.00
CA GLY A 196 12.02 -12.22 -8.45
C GLY A 196 10.76 -12.08 -9.30
N GLY A 197 9.58 -11.93 -8.70
CA GLY A 197 8.32 -11.68 -9.41
C GLY A 197 8.03 -10.19 -9.52
N TYR A 198 7.64 -9.74 -10.71
CA TYR A 198 7.31 -8.34 -11.00
C TYR A 198 5.98 -8.25 -11.73
N LEU A 199 5.16 -7.25 -11.37
CA LEU A 199 3.97 -6.88 -12.16
C LEU A 199 4.21 -5.53 -12.83
N LEU A 200 4.18 -5.55 -14.17
CA LEU A 200 4.42 -4.41 -15.04
C LEU A 200 3.08 -3.97 -15.66
N LEU A 201 2.54 -2.85 -15.20
CA LEU A 201 1.28 -2.32 -15.68
C LEU A 201 1.47 -1.61 -17.03
N ASP A 202 0.82 -2.12 -18.07
CA ASP A 202 0.81 -1.50 -19.40
C ASP A 202 -0.34 -0.51 -19.56
N LEU A 203 0.02 0.74 -19.82
CA LEU A 203 -0.92 1.85 -19.94
C LEU A 203 -1.16 2.27 -21.38
N ASN A 204 -0.66 1.52 -22.36
CA ASN A 204 -1.00 1.69 -23.77
C ASN A 204 -2.42 1.19 -24.08
N SER A 205 -2.96 0.28 -23.26
CA SER A 205 -4.32 -0.24 -23.41
C SER A 205 -5.37 0.73 -22.85
N ASN A 206 -6.52 0.85 -23.51
CA ASN A 206 -7.61 1.75 -23.09
C ASN A 206 -8.32 1.18 -21.83
N TRP A 207 -7.76 1.49 -20.67
CA TRP A 207 -8.20 1.07 -19.33
C TRP A 207 -9.54 1.68 -18.89
N ARG A 208 -10.07 2.66 -19.64
CA ARG A 208 -11.30 3.39 -19.28
C ARG A 208 -12.59 2.59 -19.43
N TYR A 209 -12.55 1.42 -20.09
CA TYR A 209 -13.78 0.76 -20.55
C TYR A 209 -13.91 -0.73 -20.20
N LYS A 210 -13.00 -1.32 -19.42
CA LYS A 210 -13.12 -2.73 -19.02
C LYS A 210 -12.60 -2.94 -17.60
N ASN A 211 -13.37 -3.63 -16.76
CA ASN A 211 -12.94 -4.19 -15.48
C ASN A 211 -11.87 -5.30 -15.62
N GLU A 212 -11.33 -5.48 -16.83
CA GLU A 212 -10.25 -6.42 -17.15
C GLU A 212 -8.93 -5.67 -17.18
N PHE A 213 -8.46 -5.24 -16.01
CA PHE A 213 -7.12 -4.70 -15.87
C PHE A 213 -6.12 -5.82 -16.17
N LYS A 214 -5.28 -5.62 -17.19
CA LYS A 214 -4.20 -6.54 -17.53
C LYS A 214 -2.84 -5.90 -17.27
N CYS A 215 -1.87 -6.73 -16.93
CA CYS A 215 -0.48 -6.35 -16.72
C CYS A 215 0.43 -7.47 -17.23
N PHE A 216 1.71 -7.18 -17.39
CA PHE A 216 2.70 -8.20 -17.65
C PHE A 216 3.27 -8.72 -16.34
N TYR A 217 3.23 -10.02 -16.13
CA TYR A 217 3.97 -10.69 -15.08
C TYR A 217 5.35 -11.09 -15.61
N VAL A 218 6.38 -10.80 -14.82
CA VAL A 218 7.75 -11.25 -15.08
C VAL A 218 8.23 -12.05 -13.89
N ASN A 219 8.66 -13.29 -14.12
CA ASN A 219 9.43 -14.05 -13.16
C ASN A 219 10.90 -14.01 -13.58
N VAL A 220 11.77 -13.30 -12.86
CA VAL A 220 13.20 -13.21 -13.22
C VAL A 220 13.98 -14.49 -12.94
N LYS A 221 13.38 -15.45 -12.23
CA LYS A 221 13.97 -16.79 -12.06
C LYS A 221 13.79 -17.66 -13.31
N ASP A 222 12.78 -17.34 -14.12
CA ASP A 222 12.53 -18.02 -15.38
C ASP A 222 12.94 -17.07 -16.51
N ILE A 223 13.79 -17.51 -17.44
CA ILE A 223 14.22 -16.68 -18.59
C ILE A 223 13.10 -16.57 -19.65
N ALA A 224 11.84 -16.70 -19.22
CA ALA A 224 10.66 -16.64 -20.06
C ALA A 224 10.27 -15.18 -20.35
N PRO A 225 9.66 -14.91 -21.52
CA PRO A 225 9.12 -13.59 -21.82
C PRO A 225 7.98 -13.23 -20.85
N PRO A 226 7.68 -11.92 -20.69
CA PRO A 226 6.60 -11.48 -19.82
C PRO A 226 5.24 -12.06 -20.23
N GLU A 227 4.48 -12.57 -19.26
CA GLU A 227 3.15 -13.13 -19.48
C GLU A 227 2.07 -12.06 -19.29
N LEU A 228 1.10 -11.97 -20.21
CA LEU A 228 -0.03 -11.04 -20.04
C LEU A 228 -1.10 -11.66 -19.13
N VAL A 229 -1.32 -11.06 -17.97
CA VAL A 229 -2.17 -11.58 -16.90
C VAL A 229 -3.21 -10.57 -16.42
N HIS A 230 -4.22 -11.01 -15.68
CA HIS A 230 -5.17 -10.13 -15.00
C HIS A 230 -4.55 -9.53 -13.73
N LEU A 231 -4.59 -8.20 -13.61
CA LEU A 231 -3.92 -7.45 -12.56
C LEU A 231 -4.38 -7.86 -11.16
N PHE A 232 -5.67 -7.70 -10.84
CA PHE A 232 -6.16 -7.91 -9.47
C PHE A 232 -6.01 -9.35 -8.98
N PRO A 233 -6.34 -10.40 -9.76
CA PRO A 233 -6.11 -11.78 -9.32
C PRO A 233 -4.63 -12.10 -9.06
N TYR A 234 -3.72 -11.66 -9.92
CA TYR A 234 -2.28 -11.90 -9.72
C TYR A 234 -1.74 -11.11 -8.54
N LEU A 235 -2.19 -9.88 -8.39
CA LEU A 235 -1.83 -9.03 -7.27
C LEU A 235 -2.34 -9.64 -5.95
N ASP A 236 -3.61 -10.04 -5.87
CA ASP A 236 -4.19 -10.71 -4.71
C ASP A 236 -3.42 -11.98 -4.33
N TYR A 237 -3.10 -12.81 -5.33
CA TYR A 237 -2.32 -14.03 -5.14
C TYR A 237 -0.92 -13.75 -4.60
N LEU A 238 -0.14 -12.88 -5.25
CA LEU A 238 1.23 -12.57 -4.84
C LEU A 238 1.27 -11.90 -3.46
N MET A 239 0.29 -11.06 -3.16
CA MET A 239 0.16 -10.41 -1.85
C MET A 239 -0.19 -11.41 -0.74
N SER A 240 -1.06 -12.39 -1.03
CA SER A 240 -1.42 -13.43 -0.08
C SER A 240 -0.22 -14.32 0.28
N ILE A 241 0.66 -14.62 -0.69
CA ILE A 241 1.91 -15.34 -0.46
C ILE A 241 2.84 -14.53 0.45
N GLY A 242 3.06 -13.25 0.15
CA GLY A 242 3.94 -12.40 0.97
C GLY A 242 3.46 -12.17 2.41
N LEU A 243 2.23 -12.54 2.75
CA LEU A 243 1.74 -12.57 4.12
C LEU A 243 1.83 -13.96 4.77
N ALA A 244 1.94 -15.04 3.99
CA ALA A 244 1.98 -16.41 4.45
C ALA A 244 3.41 -16.93 4.72
N GLU A 245 4.41 -16.32 4.06
CA GLU A 245 5.86 -16.54 4.25
C GLU A 245 6.48 -15.53 5.22
#